data_AF-A0A1I7FMC0-F1
#
_entry.id   AF-A0A1I7FMC0-F1
#
_cell.length_a   1.000
_cell.length_b   1.000
_cell.length_c   1.000
_cell.angle_alpha   90.00
_cell.angle_beta   90.00
_cell.angle_gamma   90.00
#
_symmetry.space_group_name_H-M   'P 1'
#
loop_
_entity.id
_entity.type
_entity.pdbx_description
1 polymer ?
#
loop_
_entity_poly.entity_id
_entity_poly.type
_entity_poly.pdbx_seq_one_letter_code
_entity_poly.pdbx_strand_id
1 'polypeptide(L)' 'MTWDEIYERAEDCGYGSDELTAKDEARWQVRNLVLEKENVDIENAECPEDEVDYYAGLWNVRFDENGNIKCYEIC' A
#
# COMPACT_ATOMS: atom_id res chain seq x y z
N MET A 1 -0.28 10.31 -3.74
CA MET A 1 1.02 9.62 -3.88
C MET A 1 0.81 8.22 -4.43
N THR A 2 1.79 7.63 -5.11
CA THR A 2 1.82 6.20 -5.45
C THR A 2 2.36 5.37 -4.27
N TRP A 3 2.30 4.05 -4.41
CA TRP A 3 2.98 3.13 -3.50
C TRP A 3 4.50 3.38 -3.47
N ASP A 4 5.14 3.49 -4.64
CA ASP A 4 6.58 3.81 -4.74
C ASP A 4 6.97 5.07 -3.96
N GLU A 5 6.20 6.15 -4.07
CA GLU A 5 6.48 7.40 -3.36
C GLU A 5 6.35 7.26 -1.83
N ILE A 6 5.45 6.38 -1.34
CA ILE A 6 5.35 6.07 0.10
C ILE A 6 6.51 5.18 0.52
N TYR A 7 6.85 4.18 -0.29
CA TYR A 7 7.93 3.25 -0.03
C TYR A 7 9.27 3.98 0.09
N GLU A 8 9.60 4.82 -0.88
CA GLU A 8 10.83 5.61 -0.92
C GLU A 8 10.92 6.60 0.25
N ARG A 9 9.78 7.20 0.66
CA ARG A 9 9.74 8.06 1.86
C ARG A 9 10.04 7.30 3.15
N ALA A 10 9.62 6.05 3.22
CA ALA A 10 9.83 5.21 4.40
C ALA A 10 11.19 4.51 4.39
N GLU A 11 11.92 4.54 3.26
CA GLU A 11 13.26 3.99 3.14
C GLU A 11 14.20 4.69 4.13
N ASP A 12 15.03 3.90 4.82
CA ASP A 12 15.95 4.33 5.88
C ASP A 12 15.33 5.02 7.11
N CYS A 13 14.00 5.12 7.19
CA CYS A 13 13.34 5.69 8.35
C CYS A 13 13.41 4.76 9.57
N GLY A 14 13.62 5.37 10.75
CA GLY A 14 13.67 4.64 12.02
C GLY A 14 12.30 4.13 12.46
N TYR A 15 12.29 3.05 13.24
CA TYR A 15 11.08 2.48 13.85
C TYR A 15 10.26 3.55 14.58
N GLY A 16 8.95 3.61 14.29
CA GLY A 16 8.02 4.58 14.87
C GLY A 16 8.01 5.95 14.20
N SER A 17 8.69 6.11 13.06
CA SER A 17 8.54 7.28 12.20
C SER A 17 7.15 7.38 11.58
N ASP A 18 6.75 8.60 11.26
CA ASP A 18 5.47 8.86 10.58
C ASP A 18 5.48 8.24 9.17
N GLU A 19 6.63 8.20 8.51
CA GLU A 19 6.82 7.61 7.18
C GLU A 19 6.63 6.09 7.18
N LEU A 20 7.21 5.36 8.13
CA LEU A 20 6.96 3.92 8.28
C LEU A 20 5.49 3.65 8.62
N THR A 21 4.90 4.48 9.48
CA THR A 21 3.48 4.36 9.85
C THR A 21 2.58 4.54 8.63
N ALA A 22 2.88 5.53 7.78
CA ALA A 22 2.16 5.74 6.52
C ALA A 22 2.32 4.56 5.56
N LYS A 23 3.51 3.95 5.47
CA LYS A 23 3.75 2.75 4.65
C LYS A 23 2.92 1.57 5.13
N ASP A 24 2.92 1.30 6.42
CA ASP A 24 2.14 0.20 7.02
C ASP A 24 0.63 0.42 6.84
N GLU A 25 0.15 1.65 7.01
CA GLU A 25 -1.27 2.00 6.78
C GLU A 25 -1.67 1.80 5.31
N ALA A 26 -0.83 2.26 4.37
CA ALA A 26 -1.08 2.07 2.94
C ALA A 26 -1.16 0.58 2.57
N ARG A 27 -0.22 -0.23 3.04
CA ARG A 27 -0.23 -1.70 2.84
C ARG A 27 -1.50 -2.32 3.42
N TRP A 28 -1.90 -1.94 4.64
CA TRP A 28 -3.08 -2.49 5.29
C TRP A 28 -4.38 -2.16 4.53
N GLN A 29 -4.50 -0.92 4.04
CA GLN A 29 -5.67 -0.52 3.25
C GLN A 29 -5.71 -1.20 1.89
N VAL A 30 -4.57 -1.35 1.20
CA VAL A 30 -4.52 -2.11 -0.06
C VAL A 30 -4.91 -3.57 0.16
N ARG A 31 -4.37 -4.22 1.20
CA ARG A 31 -4.75 -5.59 1.56
C ARG A 31 -6.26 -5.74 1.74
N ASN A 32 -6.89 -4.84 2.50
CA ASN A 32 -8.35 -4.90 2.70
C ASN A 32 -9.12 -4.69 1.39
N LEU A 33 -8.65 -3.80 0.52
CA LEU A 33 -9.24 -3.59 -0.79
C LEU A 33 -9.14 -4.84 -1.67
N VAL A 34 -7.97 -5.50 -1.70
CA VAL A 34 -7.76 -6.77 -2.42
C VAL A 34 -8.64 -7.88 -1.88
N LEU A 35 -8.73 -7.99 -0.56
CA LEU A 35 -9.59 -8.97 0.09
C LEU A 35 -11.08 -8.73 -0.25
N GLU A 36 -11.52 -7.47 -0.32
CA GLU A 36 -12.90 -7.13 -0.68
C GLU A 36 -13.22 -7.44 -2.15
N LYS A 37 -12.30 -7.15 -3.09
CA LYS A 37 -12.57 -7.28 -4.54
C LYS A 37 -12.31 -8.68 -5.08
N GLU A 38 -11.20 -9.29 -4.66
CA GLU A 38 -10.69 -10.54 -5.23
C GLU A 38 -10.86 -11.73 -4.27
N ASN A 39 -11.24 -11.47 -3.00
CA ASN A 39 -11.26 -12.48 -1.94
C ASN A 39 -9.88 -13.17 -1.76
N VAL A 40 -8.82 -12.38 -1.95
CA VAL A 40 -7.42 -12.77 -1.78
C VAL A 40 -6.83 -11.98 -0.63
N ASP A 41 -6.16 -12.67 0.29
CA ASP A 41 -5.41 -12.03 1.37
C ASP A 41 -3.92 -12.03 1.04
N ILE A 42 -3.41 -10.88 0.58
CA ILE A 42 -2.03 -10.68 0.11
C ILE A 42 -0.98 -10.81 1.23
N GLU A 43 -1.38 -10.77 2.50
CA GLU A 43 -0.47 -11.02 3.62
C GLU A 43 0.00 -12.49 3.67
N ASN A 44 -0.67 -13.40 2.94
CA ASN A 44 -0.22 -14.79 2.82
C ASN A 44 0.83 -15.00 1.71
N ALA A 45 1.17 -13.98 0.94
CA ALA A 45 2.22 -14.06 -0.07
C ALA A 45 3.60 -14.17 0.58
N GLU A 46 4.58 -14.70 -0.17
CA GLU A 46 5.98 -14.73 0.29
C GLU A 46 6.51 -13.31 0.55
N CYS A 47 6.11 -12.36 -0.29
CA CYS A 47 6.38 -10.94 -0.13
C CYS A 47 5.09 -10.12 -0.28
N PRO A 48 4.43 -9.74 0.83
CA PRO A 48 3.21 -8.93 0.77
C PRO A 48 3.43 -7.55 0.13
N GLU A 49 4.63 -6.97 0.23
CA GLU A 49 4.95 -5.67 -0.37
C GLU A 49 4.96 -5.71 -1.90
N ASP A 50 5.40 -6.81 -2.50
CA ASP A 50 5.36 -7.00 -3.96
C ASP A 50 3.91 -7.10 -4.47
N GLU A 51 3.03 -7.75 -3.71
CA GLU A 51 1.60 -7.81 -4.01
C GLU A 51 0.95 -6.44 -3.86
N VAL A 52 1.30 -5.67 -2.83
CA VAL A 52 0.82 -4.29 -2.69
C VAL A 52 1.22 -3.45 -3.89
N ASP A 53 2.48 -3.54 -4.33
CA ASP A 53 2.95 -2.82 -5.51
C ASP A 53 2.14 -3.20 -6.76
N TYR A 54 1.98 -4.51 -7.00
CA TYR A 54 1.18 -5.02 -8.11
C TYR A 54 -0.25 -4.49 -8.12
N TYR A 55 -0.99 -4.63 -7.01
CA TYR A 55 -2.39 -4.21 -6.94
C TYR A 55 -2.56 -2.68 -6.91
N ALA A 56 -1.65 -1.97 -6.23
CA ALA A 56 -1.65 -0.51 -6.23
C ALA A 56 -1.42 0.03 -7.64
N GLY A 57 -0.52 -0.59 -8.42
CA GLY A 57 -0.30 -0.28 -9.83
C GLY A 57 -1.50 -0.65 -10.70
N LEU A 58 -2.03 -1.86 -10.55
CA LEU A 58 -3.17 -2.38 -11.33
C LEU A 58 -4.41 -1.50 -11.21
N TRP A 59 -4.68 -0.97 -10.02
CA TRP A 59 -5.84 -0.11 -9.74
C TRP A 59 -5.49 1.37 -9.64
N ASN A 60 -4.30 1.77 -10.10
CA ASN A 60 -3.84 3.16 -10.08
C ASN A 60 -4.14 3.86 -8.73
N VAL A 61 -3.87 3.17 -7.62
CA VAL A 61 -4.23 3.62 -6.27
C VAL A 61 -3.44 4.88 -5.92
N ARG A 62 -4.12 5.86 -5.33
CA ARG A 62 -3.51 7.10 -4.85
C ARG A 62 -3.74 7.26 -3.36
N PHE A 63 -2.66 7.55 -2.65
CA PHE A 63 -2.65 7.73 -1.20
C PHE A 63 -2.45 9.20 -0.81
N ASP A 64 -2.83 9.55 0.41
CA ASP A 64 -2.36 10.78 1.07
C ASP A 64 -1.05 10.59 1.84
N GLU A 65 -0.60 11.67 2.47
CA GLU A 65 0.66 11.72 3.22
C GLU A 65 0.73 10.76 4.40
N ASN A 66 -0.42 10.28 4.90
CA ASN A 66 -0.52 9.36 6.02
C ASN A 66 -0.77 7.92 5.54
N GLY A 67 -0.65 7.65 4.24
CA GLY A 67 -0.88 6.31 3.68
C GLY A 67 -2.34 5.94 3.45
N ASN A 68 -3.30 6.87 3.63
CA ASN A 68 -4.71 6.54 3.40
C ASN A 68 -5.04 6.58 1.90
N ILE A 69 -5.79 5.60 1.41
CA ILE A 69 -6.32 5.59 0.05
C ILE A 69 -7.26 6.79 -0.14
N LYS A 70 -6.95 7.66 -1.10
CA LYS A 70 -7.80 8.78 -1.55
C LYS A 70 -8.69 8.39 -2.72
N CYS A 71 -8.12 7.66 -3.68
CA CYS A 71 -8.85 7.15 -4.84
C CYS A 71 -8.11 5.97 -5.46
N TYR A 72 -8.83 5.23 -6.31
CA TYR A 72 -8.31 4.17 -7.16
C TYR A 72 -9.21 4.06 -8.39
N GLU A 73 -8.67 3.60 -9.49
CA GLU A 73 -9.33 3.42 -10.77
C GLU A 73 -8.94 2.05 -11.35
N ILE A 74 -9.92 1.19 -11.58
CA ILE A 74 -9.66 -0.12 -12.17
C ILE A 74 -9.38 0.09 -13.66
N CYS A 75 -8.14 -0.15 -14.08
CA CYS A 75 -7.71 -0.07 -15.48
C CYS A 75 -8.18 -1.26 -16.33
#